data_AF-A0A8X6VYC9-F1
#
_entry.id   AF-A0A8X6VYC9-F1
#
_cell.length_a   1.000
_cell.length_b   1.000
_cell.length_c   1.000
_cell.angle_alpha   90.00
_cell.angle_beta   90.00
_cell.angle_gamma   90.00
#
_symmetry.space_group_name_H-M   'P 1'
#
loop_
_entity.id
_entity.type
_entity.pdbx_description
1 polymer ?
#
loop_
_entity_poly.entity_id
_entity_poly.type
_entity_poly.pdbx_seq_one_letter_code
_entity_poly.pdbx_strand_id
1 'polypeptide(L)'
;MTSWTLYTLEWELMQHPPYSPDMAPSDYYLFLHLQLHPEGTIFHSNDKVINEFSRFLDLCTPQFFSEGIEKLPKRWQTIADLNGYHYLH
;
A
#
# COMPACT_ATOMS: atom_id res chain seq x y z
N MET A 1 -22.60 -2.02 3.55
CA MET A 1 -22.83 -0.58 3.79
C MET A 1 -21.92 0.34 2.96
N THR A 2 -20.89 -0.15 2.26
CA THR A 2 -19.87 0.68 1.58
C THR A 2 -20.20 1.10 0.13
N SER A 3 -21.05 0.35 -0.59
CA SER A 3 -21.37 0.67 -2.00
C SER A 3 -22.20 1.94 -2.18
N TRP A 4 -23.16 2.21 -1.29
CA TRP A 4 -24.00 3.41 -1.37
C TRP A 4 -23.20 4.68 -1.07
N THR A 5 -22.30 4.63 -0.09
CA THR A 5 -21.43 5.77 0.24
C THR A 5 -20.47 6.11 -0.90
N LEU A 6 -19.88 5.12 -1.58
CA LEU A 6 -19.01 5.36 -2.73
C LEU A 6 -19.77 5.99 -3.91
N TYR A 7 -21.01 5.52 -4.13
CA TYR A 7 -21.89 6.09 -5.14
C TYR A 7 -22.24 7.56 -4.82
N THR A 8 -22.61 7.87 -3.58
CA THR A 8 -22.93 9.25 -3.16
C THR A 8 -21.72 10.18 -3.23
N LEU A 9 -20.50 9.66 -3.06
CA LEU A 9 -19.27 10.43 -3.21
C LEU A 9 -18.79 10.54 -4.67
N GLU A 10 -19.48 9.88 -5.62
CA GLU A 10 -19.10 9.81 -7.04
C GLU A 10 -17.67 9.29 -7.27
N TRP A 11 -17.20 8.38 -6.41
CA TRP A 11 -15.85 7.80 -6.53
C TRP A 11 -15.84 6.62 -7.49
N GLU A 12 -14.93 6.66 -8.46
CA GLU A 12 -14.67 5.52 -9.34
C GLU A 12 -13.93 4.41 -8.57
N LEU A 13 -14.47 3.19 -8.65
CA LEU A 13 -13.86 2.02 -8.02
C LEU A 13 -12.95 1.29 -9.00
N MET A 14 -11.65 1.30 -8.71
CA MET A 14 -10.69 0.46 -9.44
C MET A 14 -10.91 -1.02 -9.11
N GLN A 15 -10.93 -1.86 -10.15
CA GLN A 15 -11.03 -3.31 -9.98
C GLN A 15 -9.74 -3.85 -9.35
N HIS A 16 -9.88 -4.64 -8.29
CA HIS A 16 -8.77 -5.26 -7.60
C HIS A 16 -8.98 -6.77 -7.49
N PRO A 17 -8.09 -7.60 -8.05
CA PRO A 17 -8.22 -9.05 -7.97
C PRO A 17 -8.05 -9.55 -6.52
N PRO A 18 -8.68 -10.68 -6.14
CA PRO A 18 -8.49 -11.27 -4.84
C PRO A 18 -7.01 -11.62 -4.60
N TYR A 19 -6.55 -11.52 -3.35
CA TYR A 19 -5.22 -11.95 -2.91
C TYR A 19 -4.05 -11.38 -3.72
N SER A 20 -4.15 -10.12 -4.16
CA SER A 20 -3.13 -9.47 -5.01
C SER A 20 -2.44 -8.29 -4.30
N PRO A 21 -1.73 -8.53 -3.17
CA PRO A 21 -1.03 -7.46 -2.44
C PRO A 21 0.07 -6.80 -3.30
N ASP A 22 0.61 -7.51 -4.27
CA ASP A 22 1.57 -7.01 -5.26
C ASP A 22 0.97 -5.95 -6.22
N MET A 23 -0.36 -5.83 -6.27
CA MET A 23 -1.09 -4.77 -6.98
C MET A 23 -1.52 -3.60 -6.09
N ALA A 24 -1.36 -3.69 -4.77
CA ALA A 24 -1.78 -2.65 -3.83
C ALA A 24 -0.58 -1.78 -3.40
N PRO A 25 -0.53 -0.48 -3.75
CA PRO A 25 0.59 0.39 -3.37
C PRO A 25 0.80 0.50 -1.86
N SER A 26 -0.28 0.35 -1.08
CA SER A 26 -0.19 0.25 0.38
C SER A 26 0.68 -0.94 0.79
N ASP A 27 0.49 -2.10 0.18
CA ASP A 27 1.14 -3.34 0.59
C ASP A 27 2.55 -3.45 0.01
N TYR A 28 2.71 -3.32 -1.31
CA TYR A 28 4.01 -3.52 -1.96
C TYR A 28 5.00 -2.37 -1.76
N TYR A 29 4.54 -1.20 -1.30
CA TYR A 29 5.38 -0.01 -1.18
C TYR A 29 5.30 0.61 0.20
N LEU A 30 4.16 1.15 0.63
CA LEU A 30 4.08 1.91 1.90
C LEU A 30 4.40 1.03 3.11
N PHE A 31 3.69 -0.09 3.28
CA PHE A 31 3.88 -1.00 4.41
C PHE A 31 5.19 -1.76 4.31
N LEU A 32 5.67 -2.05 3.10
CA LEU A 32 7.00 -2.63 2.92
C LEU A 32 8.09 -1.69 3.49
N HIS A 33 8.05 -0.40 3.15
CA HIS A 33 8.99 0.58 3.71
C HIS A 33 8.77 0.84 5.20
N LEU A 34 7.51 0.80 5.65
CA LEU A 34 7.20 0.89 7.06
C LEU A 34 7.85 -0.27 7.80
N GLN A 35 7.69 -1.53 7.37
CA GLN A 35 8.20 -2.72 8.07
C GLN A 35 9.72 -2.73 8.22
N LEU A 36 10.46 -2.14 7.28
CA LEU A 36 11.91 -1.98 7.38
C LEU A 36 12.33 -1.06 8.54
N HIS A 37 11.44 -0.19 9.04
CA HIS A 37 11.78 0.80 10.06
C HIS A 37 11.69 0.29 11.52
N PRO A 38 10.64 -0.46 11.95
CA PRO A 38 10.48 -0.96 13.29
C PRO A 38 10.72 -2.48 13.42
N GLU A 39 11.34 -3.15 12.45
CA GLU A 39 11.53 -4.61 12.51
C GLU A 39 12.20 -5.02 13.84
N GLY A 40 11.51 -5.86 14.63
CA GLY A 40 11.96 -6.30 15.95
C GLY A 40 11.65 -5.37 17.14
N THR A 41 10.92 -4.26 16.93
CA THR A 41 10.54 -3.34 18.01
C THR A 41 9.28 -3.80 18.73
N ILE A 42 9.34 -3.92 20.06
CA ILE A 42 8.17 -4.20 20.91
C ILE A 42 7.63 -2.88 21.44
N PHE A 43 6.38 -2.56 21.08
CA PHE A 43 5.67 -1.41 21.62
C PHE A 43 4.82 -1.81 22.83
N HIS A 44 4.92 -1.03 23.91
CA HIS A 44 4.20 -1.30 25.17
C HIS A 44 2.88 -0.54 25.30
N SER A 45 2.49 0.26 24.29
CA SER A 45 1.20 0.95 24.24
C SER A 45 0.83 1.33 22.81
N ASN A 46 -0.46 1.51 22.55
CA ASN A 46 -0.97 1.97 21.26
C ASN A 46 -0.47 3.38 20.92
N ASP A 47 -0.36 4.28 21.89
CA ASP A 47 0.13 5.64 21.67
C ASP A 47 1.54 5.66 21.08
N LYS A 48 2.41 4.73 21.51
CA LYS A 48 3.75 4.60 20.96
C LYS A 48 3.74 4.12 19.51
N VAL A 49 2.85 3.18 19.17
CA VAL A 49 2.66 2.71 17.79
C VAL A 49 2.18 3.85 16.90
N ILE A 50 1.17 4.60 17.36
CA ILE A 50 0.61 5.73 16.61
C ILE A 50 1.67 6.80 16.40
N ASN A 51 2.42 7.17 17.44
CA ASN A 51 3.46 8.20 17.34
C ASN A 51 4.58 7.78 16.38
N GLU A 52 5.00 6.52 16.41
CA GLU A 52 6.05 6.03 15.52
C GLU A 52 5.59 5.97 14.06
N PHE A 53 4.36 5.54 13.82
CA PHE A 53 3.76 5.55 12.48
C PHE A 53 3.61 6.98 11.94
N SER A 54 3.14 7.92 12.77
CA SER A 54 3.07 9.34 12.40
C SER A 54 4.44 9.90 12.05
N ARG A 55 5.47 9.61 12.87
CA ARG A 55 6.86 10.02 12.60
C ARG A 55 7.38 9.45 11.28
N PHE A 56 7.05 8.20 10.96
CA PHE A 56 7.39 7.61 9.66
C PHE A 56 6.71 8.34 8.49
N LEU A 57 5.41 8.65 8.61
CA LEU A 57 4.69 9.39 7.58
C LEU A 57 5.24 10.82 7.40
N ASP A 58 5.66 11.49 8.48
CA ASP A 58 6.28 12.81 8.41
C ASP A 58 7.62 12.81 7.66
N LEU A 59 8.31 11.66 7.61
CA LEU A 59 9.53 11.48 6.84
C LEU A 59 9.27 11.18 5.36
N CYS A 60 8.06 10.75 5.02
CA CYS A 60 7.68 10.42 3.65
C CYS A 60 7.46 11.69 2.84
N THR A 61 8.27 11.91 1.82
CA THR A 61 8.13 13.06 0.91
C THR A 61 6.96 12.85 -0.06
N PRO A 62 6.43 13.92 -0.67
CA PRO A 62 5.45 13.77 -1.77
C PRO A 62 5.96 12.86 -2.90
N GLN A 63 7.27 12.94 -3.19
CA GLN A 63 7.95 12.10 -4.16
C GLN A 63 7.94 10.60 -3.77
N PHE A 64 8.08 10.29 -2.48
CA PHE A 64 7.96 8.93 -2.00
C PHE A 64 6.60 8.34 -2.36
N PHE A 65 5.50 9.06 -2.10
CA PHE A 65 4.16 8.58 -2.43
C PHE A 65 3.92 8.47 -3.93
N SER A 66 4.40 9.44 -4.73
CA SER A 66 4.25 9.36 -6.19
C SER A 66 4.99 8.16 -6.77
N GLU A 67 6.20 7.87 -6.32
CA GLU A 67 6.97 6.69 -6.74
C GLU A 67 6.25 5.37 -6.47
N GLY A 68 5.55 5.28 -5.34
CA GLY A 68 4.72 4.13 -5.01
C GLY A 68 3.63 3.89 -6.07
N ILE A 69 2.91 4.95 -6.44
CA ILE A 69 1.83 4.91 -7.43
C ILE A 69 2.36 4.70 -8.85
N GLU A 70 3.45 5.37 -9.22
CA GLU A 70 4.07 5.28 -10.55
C GLU A 70 4.60 3.88 -10.89
N LYS A 71 4.81 3.03 -9.89
CA LYS A 71 5.17 1.61 -10.10
C LYS A 71 3.99 0.73 -10.53
N LEU A 72 2.75 1.20 -10.40
CA LEU A 72 1.55 0.41 -10.73
C LEU A 72 1.54 -0.10 -12.17
N PRO A 73 1.74 0.73 -13.22
CA PRO A 73 1.62 0.26 -14.60
C PRO A 73 2.62 -0.85 -14.92
N LYS A 74 3.87 -0.72 -14.44
CA LYS A 74 4.91 -1.73 -14.63
C LYS A 74 4.55 -3.04 -13.92
N ARG A 75 4.04 -2.96 -12.68
CA ARG A 75 3.62 -4.14 -11.92
C ARG A 75 2.45 -4.86 -12.57
N TRP A 76 1.42 -4.13 -13.01
CA TRP A 76 0.29 -4.72 -13.73
C TRP A 76 0.73 -5.41 -15.01
N GLN A 77 1.63 -4.79 -15.79
CA GLN A 77 2.17 -5.41 -16.99
C GLN A 77 2.87 -6.73 -16.67
N THR A 78 3.74 -6.75 -15.66
CA THR A 78 4.43 -8.00 -15.29
C THR A 78 3.48 -9.08 -14.79
N ILE A 79 2.45 -8.74 -14.02
CA ILE A 79 1.45 -9.73 -13.57
C ILE A 79 0.67 -10.30 -14.76
N ALA A 80 0.35 -9.46 -15.75
CA ALA A 80 -0.26 -9.91 -16.99
C ALA A 80 0.68 -10.85 -17.78
N ASP A 81 1.97 -10.50 -17.88
CA ASP A 81 2.99 -11.31 -18.56
C ASP A 81 3.21 -12.67 -17.86
N LEU A 82 3.02 -12.71 -16.53
CA LEU A 82 3.05 -13.92 -15.71
C LEU A 82 1.73 -14.69 -15.71
N ASN A 83 0.76 -14.38 -16.58
CA ASN A 83 -0.57 -15.01 -16.61
C ASN A 83 -1.29 -15.00 -15.25
N GLY A 84 -1.10 -13.94 -14.45
CA GLY A 84 -1.70 -13.82 -13.13
C GLY A 84 -1.00 -14.61 -12.02
N TYR A 85 0.14 -15.25 -12.28
CA TYR A 85 1.00 -15.77 -11.22
C TYR A 85 1.66 -14.62 -10.46
N HIS A 86 1.76 -14.78 -9.13
CA HIS A 86 2.30 -13.77 -8.23
C HIS A 86 3.73 -13.37 -8.58
N TYR A 87 4.05 -12.09 -8.36
CA TYR A 87 5.43 -11.65 -8.23
C TYR A 87 6.15 -12.47 -7.14
N LEU A 88 7.12 -13.29 -7.53
CA LEU A 88 8.17 -13.76 -6.63
C LEU A 88 9.18 -12.60 -6.51
N HIS A 89 9.13 -11.90 -5.37
CA HIS A 89 10.12 -10.88 -5.04
C HIS A 89 11.43 -11.54 -4.56
#